data_AF-A0AAN7BG72-F1
#
_entry.id   AF-A0AAN7BG72-F1
#
_cell.length_a   1.000
_cell.length_b   1.000
_cell.length_c   1.000
_cell.angle_alpha   90.00
_cell.angle_beta   90.00
_cell.angle_gamma   90.00
#
_symmetry.space_group_name_H-M   'P 1'
#
loop_
_entity.id
_entity.type
_entity.pdbx_description
1 polymer ?
#
loop_
_entity_poly.entity_id
_entity_poly.type
_entity_poly.pdbx_seq_one_letter_code
_entity_poly.pdbx_strand_id
1 'polypeptide(L)' 'RPKSSLPHPEKFSGQQYTWENWEASMRAKIRIDEAAIGGPEALFFYVYDRLEGKIQSLVMP' A
#
# COMPACT_ATOMS: atom_id res chain seq x y z
N ARG A 1 2.63 -15.46 19.57
CA ARG A 1 1.39 -15.27 18.76
C ARG A 1 1.79 -14.54 17.49
N PRO A 2 1.43 -15.01 16.28
CA PRO A 2 1.55 -14.15 15.10
C PRO A 2 0.74 -12.88 15.37
N LYS A 3 1.35 -11.71 15.17
CA LYS A 3 0.61 -10.44 15.23
C LYS A 3 -0.50 -10.51 14.17
N SER A 4 -1.71 -10.14 14.55
CA SER A 4 -2.83 -10.06 13.61
C SER A 4 -2.46 -9.08 12.50
N SER A 5 -2.37 -9.56 11.27
CA SER A 5 -2.11 -8.71 10.09
C SER A 5 -3.41 -8.48 9.33
N LEU A 6 -3.61 -7.28 8.81
CA LEU A 6 -4.74 -7.01 7.92
C LEU A 6 -4.54 -7.67 6.56
N PRO A 7 -5.62 -7.97 5.81
CA PRO A 7 -5.49 -8.29 4.39
C PRO A 7 -4.73 -7.22 3.62
N HIS A 8 -4.08 -7.61 2.53
CA HIS A 8 -3.45 -6.63 1.64
C HIS A 8 -4.54 -5.81 0.93
N PRO A 9 -4.42 -4.46 0.88
CA PRO A 9 -5.28 -3.64 0.04
C PRO A 9 -5.18 -4.03 -1.43
N GLU A 10 -6.24 -3.81 -2.18
CA GLU A 10 -6.22 -3.96 -3.64
C GLU A 10 -5.22 -2.99 -4.28
N LYS A 11 -4.84 -3.26 -5.53
CA LYS A 11 -3.97 -2.35 -6.27
C LYS A 11 -4.73 -1.09 -6.68
N PHE A 12 -4.11 0.07 -6.51
CA PHE A 12 -4.69 1.33 -6.96
C PHE A 12 -4.59 1.47 -8.47
N SER A 13 -5.74 1.66 -9.11
CA SER A 13 -5.86 1.78 -10.55
C SER A 13 -5.64 3.20 -11.09
N GLY A 14 -5.37 4.19 -10.24
CA GLY A 14 -5.28 5.59 -10.68
C GLY A 14 -6.63 6.29 -10.85
N GLN A 15 -7.75 5.59 -10.63
CA GLN A 15 -9.07 6.18 -10.74
C GLN A 15 -9.38 7.02 -9.51
N GLN A 16 -9.71 8.30 -9.72
CA GLN A 16 -9.89 9.26 -8.62
C GLN A 16 -11.02 8.84 -7.65
N TYR A 17 -12.10 8.26 -8.15
CA TYR A 17 -13.24 7.86 -7.31
C TYR A 17 -12.94 6.67 -6.39
N THR A 18 -11.85 5.91 -6.63
CA THR A 18 -11.40 4.83 -5.74
C THR A 18 -10.27 5.27 -4.80
N TRP A 19 -9.78 6.51 -4.92
CA TRP A 19 -8.62 7.00 -4.18
C TRP A 19 -8.84 6.94 -2.67
N GLU A 20 -9.92 7.55 -2.17
CA GLU A 20 -10.17 7.67 -0.72
C GLU A 20 -10.28 6.30 -0.04
N ASN A 21 -10.94 5.34 -0.70
CA ASN A 21 -11.09 3.98 -0.20
C ASN A 21 -9.74 3.24 -0.16
N TRP A 22 -8.94 3.38 -1.21
CA TRP A 22 -7.62 2.76 -1.28
C TRP A 22 -6.66 3.38 -0.26
N GLU A 23 -6.64 4.71 -0.14
CA GLU A 23 -5.82 5.45 0.81
C GLU A 23 -6.16 5.04 2.25
N ALA A 24 -7.44 5.00 2.62
CA ALA A 24 -7.88 4.57 3.93
C ALA A 24 -7.40 3.14 4.26
N SER A 25 -7.56 2.21 3.31
CA SER A 25 -7.11 0.82 3.45
C SER A 25 -5.60 0.70 3.60
N MET A 26 -4.83 1.45 2.81
CA MET A 26 -3.37 1.51 2.89
C MET A 26 -2.88 2.09 4.21
N ARG A 27 -3.48 3.19 4.68
CA ARG A 27 -3.14 3.79 5.98
C ARG A 27 -3.43 2.82 7.13
N ALA A 28 -4.57 2.13 7.10
CA ALA A 28 -4.90 1.12 8.10
C ALA A 28 -3.89 -0.03 8.12
N LYS A 29 -3.53 -0.55 6.92
CA LYS A 29 -2.53 -1.62 6.77
C LYS A 29 -1.17 -1.21 7.31
N ILE A 30 -0.66 -0.04 6.91
CA ILE A 30 0.64 0.46 7.37
C ILE A 30 0.62 0.65 8.88
N ARG A 31 -0.42 1.26 9.45
CA ARG A 31 -0.51 1.50 10.90
C ARG A 31 -0.45 0.22 11.73
N ILE A 32 -1.01 -0.88 11.23
CA ILE A 32 -1.05 -2.16 11.96
C ILE A 32 0.19 -3.01 11.68
N ASP A 33 0.68 -2.99 10.44
CA ASP A 33 1.71 -3.91 9.96
C ASP A 33 3.09 -3.26 9.72
N GLU A 34 3.29 -1.97 10.04
CA GLU A 34 4.57 -1.26 9.81
C GLU A 34 5.78 -2.03 10.36
N ALA A 35 5.66 -2.56 11.58
CA ALA A 35 6.74 -3.31 12.21
C ALA A 35 7.05 -4.65 11.52
N ALA A 36 6.07 -5.21 10.78
CA ALA A 36 6.22 -6.44 10.01
C ALA A 36 6.66 -6.16 8.56
N ILE A 37 6.23 -5.04 7.98
CA ILE A 37 6.62 -4.59 6.64
C ILE A 37 8.11 -4.17 6.65
N GLY A 38 8.55 -3.47 7.69
CA GLY A 38 9.93 -3.07 7.89
C GLY A 38 10.13 -1.56 7.88
N GLY A 39 11.36 -1.14 7.58
CA GLY A 39 11.75 0.27 7.59
C GLY A 39 11.15 1.09 6.45
N PRO A 40 11.53 2.39 6.35
CA PRO A 40 10.98 3.32 5.36
C PRO A 40 11.08 2.85 3.90
N GLU A 41 12.20 2.21 3.53
CA GLU A 41 12.40 1.65 2.19
C GLU A 41 11.44 0.49 1.90
N ALA A 42 11.25 -0.42 2.86
CA ALA A 42 10.31 -1.52 2.72
C ALA A 42 8.86 -1.03 2.66
N LEU A 43 8.51 0.01 3.44
CA LEU A 43 7.21 0.68 3.37
C LEU A 43 6.98 1.33 2.00
N PHE A 44 7.99 1.99 1.43
CA PHE A 44 7.91 2.56 0.08
C PHE A 44 7.61 1.47 -0.95
N PHE A 45 8.41 0.39 -0.98
CA PHE A 45 8.20 -0.69 -1.93
C PHE A 45 6.88 -1.43 -1.71
N TYR A 46 6.41 -1.53 -0.47
CA TYR A 46 5.09 -2.06 -0.15
C TYR A 46 3.97 -1.21 -0.78
N VAL A 47 4.02 0.11 -0.61
CA VAL A 47 3.04 1.03 -1.23
C VAL A 47 3.13 0.94 -2.75
N TYR A 48 4.35 0.94 -3.31
CA TYR A 48 4.58 0.83 -4.76
C TYR A 48 4.01 -0.45 -5.36
N ASP A 49 4.17 -1.61 -4.72
CA ASP A 49 3.58 -2.88 -5.20
C ASP A 49 2.04 -2.88 -5.13
N ARG A 50 1.45 -2.01 -4.30
CA ARG A 50 0.00 -1.77 -4.23
C ARG A 50 -0.50 -0.74 -5.25
N LEU A 51 0.32 -0.35 -6.22
CA LEU A 51 -0.08 0.42 -7.39
C LEU A 51 -0.18 -0.49 -8.63
N GLU A 52 -1.09 -0.18 -9.56
CA GLU A 52 -1.08 -0.81 -10.88
C GLU A 52 0.15 -0.36 -11.71
N GLY A 53 0.60 -1.19 -12.64
CA GLY A 53 1.83 -0.95 -13.42
C GLY A 53 1.87 0.40 -14.15
N LYS A 54 0.72 0.86 -14.67
CA LYS A 54 0.60 2.19 -15.31
C LYS A 54 0.82 3.37 -14.36
N ILE A 55 0.56 3.17 -13.06
CA ILE A 55 0.76 4.18 -12.01
C ILE A 55 2.17 4.07 -11.45
N GLN A 56 2.68 2.84 -11.32
CA GLN A 56 4.08 2.58 -10.97
C GLN A 56 5.06 3.33 -11.89
N SER A 57 4.81 3.35 -13.20
CA SER A 57 5.63 4.09 -14.18
C SER A 57 5.59 5.61 -14.01
N LEU A 58 4.61 6.16 -13.30
CA LEU A 58 4.57 7.60 -12.97
C LEU A 58 5.41 7.93 -11.73
N VAL A 59 5.61 6.96 -10.84
CA VAL A 59 6.36 7.12 -9.58
C VAL A 59 7.86 6.86 -9.80
N MET A 60 8.19 5.83 -10.58
CA MET A 60 9.55 5.46 -10.95
C MET A 60 9.60 5.23 -12.47
N PRO A 61 9.90 6.27 -13.27
CA PRO A 61 10.08 6.15 -14.71
C PRO A 61 11.36 5.39 -15.09
#